data_AF-A0A2V3IB86-F1
#
_entry.id   AF-A0A2V3IB86-F1
#
_cell.length_a   1.000
_cell.length_b   1.000
_cell.length_c   1.000
_cell.angle_alpha   90.00
_cell.angle_beta   90.00
_cell.angle_gamma   90.00
#
_symmetry.space_group_name_H-M   'P 1'
#
loop_
_entity.id
_entity.type
_entity.pdbx_description
1 polymer ?
#
loop_
_entity_poly.entity_id
_entity_poly.type
_entity_poly.pdbx_seq_one_letter_code
_entity_poly.pdbx_strand_id
1 'polypeptide(L)'
;MLQDSTIRKSLDEYIKSRLREIPIEVSQTFPDVNKVWKCENKLDFLYGYYVGKIEEGALRYLLKATRASAGGYVDAFDIRSVIEMHKNDLLDALKRSLDK
;
A
#
# COMPACT_ATOMS: atom_id res chain seq x y z
N MET A 1 12.16 -7.25 -39.74
CA MET A 1 11.39 -7.35 -38.49
C MET A 1 12.34 -7.74 -37.36
N LEU A 2 12.87 -6.76 -36.60
CA LEU A 2 13.93 -6.98 -35.59
C LEU A 2 13.78 -6.07 -34.34
N GLN A 3 12.64 -5.41 -34.13
CA GLN A 3 12.50 -4.36 -33.10
C GLN A 3 11.73 -4.75 -31.83
N ASP A 4 11.13 -5.94 -31.75
CA ASP A 4 10.32 -6.36 -30.58
C ASP A 4 11.00 -7.37 -29.65
N SER A 5 12.09 -8.02 -30.08
CA SER A 5 12.70 -9.11 -29.31
C SER A 5 13.54 -8.61 -28.14
N THR A 6 14.24 -7.49 -28.29
CA THR A 6 15.10 -6.91 -27.24
C THR A 6 14.28 -6.29 -26.12
N ILE A 7 13.23 -5.52 -26.43
CA ILE A 7 12.38 -4.91 -25.39
C ILE A 7 11.65 -6.00 -24.59
N ARG A 8 11.07 -7.01 -25.26
CA ARG A 8 10.44 -8.14 -24.57
C ARG A 8 11.43 -8.92 -23.71
N LYS A 9 12.66 -9.13 -24.20
CA LYS A 9 13.70 -9.83 -23.44
C LYS A 9 14.14 -9.04 -22.22
N SER A 10 14.35 -7.73 -22.35
CA SER A 10 14.67 -6.85 -21.23
C SER A 10 13.54 -6.78 -20.19
N LEU A 11 12.29 -6.77 -20.64
CA LEU A 11 11.13 -6.83 -19.74
C LEU A 11 11.04 -8.17 -19.00
N ASP A 12 11.25 -9.29 -19.71
CA ASP A 12 11.27 -10.63 -19.12
C ASP A 12 12.42 -10.79 -18.09
N GLU A 13 13.61 -10.29 -18.41
CA GLU A 13 14.75 -10.28 -17.49
C GLU A 13 14.48 -9.42 -16.24
N TYR A 14 13.87 -8.24 -16.42
CA TYR A 14 13.45 -7.38 -15.30
C TYR A 14 12.43 -8.06 -14.39
N ILE A 15 11.37 -8.65 -14.97
CA ILE A 15 10.34 -9.37 -14.21
C ILE A 15 10.98 -10.54 -13.44
N LYS A 16 11.88 -11.30 -14.07
CA LYS A 16 12.62 -12.38 -13.41
C LYS A 16 13.55 -11.91 -12.30
N SER A 17 14.11 -10.70 -12.40
CA SER A 17 14.89 -10.09 -11.31
C SER A 17 13.99 -9.74 -10.14
N ARG A 18 12.89 -9.03 -10.40
CA ARG A 18 11.94 -8.64 -9.35
C ARG A 18 11.34 -9.83 -8.62
N LEU A 19 10.97 -10.89 -9.32
CA LEU A 19 10.46 -12.11 -8.67
C LEU A 19 11.49 -12.75 -7.73
N ARG A 20 12.79 -12.63 -8.01
CA ARG A 20 13.87 -13.14 -7.15
C ARG A 20 14.15 -12.25 -5.93
N GLU A 21 13.86 -10.96 -6.03
CA GLU A 21 14.07 -9.98 -4.95
C GLU A 21 12.94 -10.01 -3.91
N ILE A 22 11.71 -10.41 -4.30
CA ILE A 22 10.53 -10.46 -3.43
C ILE A 22 10.78 -11.20 -2.11
N PRO A 23 11.36 -12.42 -2.06
CA PRO A 23 11.58 -13.12 -0.79
C PRO A 23 12.51 -12.38 0.18
N ILE A 24 13.54 -11.71 -0.35
CA ILE A 24 14.47 -10.91 0.45
C ILE A 24 13.76 -9.67 0.98
N GLU A 25 13.04 -8.94 0.13
CA GLU A 25 12.23 -7.79 0.56
C GLU A 25 11.20 -8.19 1.61
N VAL A 26 10.50 -9.31 1.42
CA VAL A 26 9.50 -9.81 2.36
C VAL A 26 10.14 -10.16 3.70
N SER A 27 11.29 -10.86 3.71
CA SER A 27 11.98 -11.23 4.95
C SER A 27 12.58 -10.03 5.70
N GLN A 28 13.08 -9.02 4.97
CA GLN A 28 13.65 -7.80 5.55
C GLN A 28 12.59 -6.81 6.03
N THR A 29 11.48 -6.69 5.30
CA THR A 29 10.42 -5.70 5.58
C THR A 29 9.38 -6.27 6.54
N PHE A 30 9.13 -7.58 6.49
CA PHE A 30 8.08 -8.26 7.25
C PHE A 30 8.61 -9.53 7.93
N PRO A 31 9.55 -9.41 8.90
CA PRO A 31 10.19 -10.55 9.57
C PRO A 31 9.20 -11.48 10.31
N ASP A 32 7.94 -11.05 10.49
CA ASP A 32 6.86 -11.80 11.10
C ASP A 32 5.56 -11.69 10.28
N VAL A 33 5.59 -11.98 8.97
CA VAL A 33 4.37 -11.90 8.11
C VAL A 33 3.18 -12.71 8.68
N ASN A 34 3.47 -13.79 9.40
CA ASN A 34 2.49 -14.64 10.10
C ASN A 34 1.94 -14.05 11.41
N LYS A 35 2.50 -12.93 11.92
CA LYS A 35 1.94 -12.16 13.04
C LYS A 35 1.19 -10.91 12.59
N VAL A 36 1.51 -10.35 11.41
CA VAL A 36 1.01 -9.03 10.97
C VAL A 36 -0.46 -9.06 10.51
N TRP A 37 -1.01 -10.23 10.17
CA TRP A 37 -2.40 -10.36 9.69
C TRP A 37 -3.23 -11.36 10.50
N LYS A 38 -3.14 -11.31 11.84
CA LYS A 38 -4.16 -11.93 12.69
C LYS A 38 -5.28 -10.94 12.89
N CYS A 39 -6.12 -10.78 11.88
CA CYS A 39 -7.35 -10.01 12.07
C CYS A 39 -8.23 -10.78 13.05
N GLU A 40 -8.54 -10.20 14.20
CA GLU A 40 -9.29 -10.91 15.26
C GLU A 40 -10.71 -11.25 14.80
N ASN A 41 -11.26 -10.42 13.92
CA ASN A 41 -12.60 -10.56 13.37
C ASN A 41 -12.72 -9.82 12.03
N LYS A 42 -13.89 -9.95 11.39
CA LYS A 42 -14.19 -9.33 10.09
C LYS A 42 -14.03 -7.80 10.10
N LEU A 43 -14.37 -7.13 11.20
CA LEU A 43 -14.24 -5.68 11.33
C LEU A 43 -12.77 -5.26 11.38
N ASP A 44 -11.94 -5.99 12.13
CA ASP A 44 -10.50 -5.74 12.24
C ASP A 44 -9.78 -5.93 10.89
N PHE A 45 -10.16 -6.96 10.13
CA PHE A 45 -9.68 -7.14 8.74
C PHE A 45 -10.04 -5.95 7.85
N LEU A 46 -11.31 -5.53 7.87
CA LEU A 46 -11.76 -4.42 7.05
C LEU A 46 -11.10 -3.09 7.46
N TYR A 47 -10.86 -2.89 8.76
CA TYR A 47 -10.15 -1.72 9.25
C TYR A 47 -8.73 -1.66 8.67
N GLY A 48 -7.94 -2.73 8.83
CA GLY A 48 -6.59 -2.80 8.28
C GLY A 48 -6.55 -2.63 6.75
N TYR A 49 -7.48 -3.26 6.03
CA TYR A 49 -7.60 -3.13 4.58
C TYR A 49 -7.86 -1.68 4.15
N TYR A 50 -8.83 -1.00 4.78
CA TYR A 50 -9.21 0.36 4.38
C TYR A 50 -8.19 1.41 4.82
N VAL A 51 -7.49 1.22 5.94
CA VAL A 51 -6.33 2.06 6.30
C VAL A 51 -5.28 2.00 5.18
N GLY A 52 -4.86 0.81 4.75
CA GLY A 52 -3.87 0.67 3.68
C GLY A 52 -4.34 1.25 2.33
N LYS A 53 -5.62 1.08 2.00
CA LYS A 53 -6.25 1.68 0.80
C LYS A 53 -6.23 3.21 0.84
N ILE A 54 -6.51 3.81 1.99
CA ILE A 54 -6.51 5.27 2.16
C ILE A 54 -5.08 5.80 2.13
N GLU A 55 -4.12 5.13 2.77
CA GLU A 55 -2.70 5.51 2.73
C GLU A 55 -2.16 5.54 1.30
N GLU A 56 -2.43 4.48 0.52
CA GLU A 56 -2.01 4.38 -0.87
C GLU A 56 -2.66 5.46 -1.75
N GLY A 57 -3.95 5.73 -1.53
CA GLY A 57 -4.67 6.80 -2.19
C GLY A 57 -4.13 8.19 -1.85
N ALA A 58 -3.84 8.44 -0.57
CA ALA A 58 -3.29 9.70 -0.08
C ALA A 58 -1.88 9.95 -0.64
N LEU A 59 -1.01 8.93 -0.63
CA LEU A 59 0.31 8.99 -1.27
C LEU A 59 0.19 9.36 -2.75
N ARG A 60 -0.69 8.69 -3.50
CA ARG A 60 -0.92 9.01 -4.92
C ARG A 60 -1.46 10.42 -5.13
N TYR A 61 -2.38 10.86 -4.27
CA TYR A 61 -2.95 12.20 -4.32
C TYR A 61 -1.86 13.26 -4.07
N LEU A 62 -1.05 13.08 -3.02
CA LEU A 62 0.05 13.96 -2.67
C LEU A 62 1.13 13.97 -3.76
N LEU A 63 1.48 12.83 -4.36
CA LEU A 63 2.42 12.76 -5.49
C LEU A 63 1.90 13.51 -6.73
N LYS A 64 0.59 13.50 -6.98
CA LYS A 64 -0.02 14.32 -8.04
C LYS A 64 -0.01 15.81 -7.70
N ALA A 65 -0.29 16.16 -6.45
CA ALA A 65 -0.35 17.55 -5.97
C ALA A 65 1.05 18.19 -5.88
N THR A 66 2.05 17.48 -5.36
CA THR A 66 3.44 17.96 -5.18
C THR A 66 4.24 18.02 -6.48
N ARG A 67 3.80 17.35 -7.56
CA ARG A 67 4.29 17.67 -8.92
C ARG A 67 4.05 19.14 -9.31
N ALA A 68 3.13 19.84 -8.63
CA ALA A 68 2.90 21.29 -8.81
C ALA A 68 3.64 22.18 -7.79
N SER A 69 4.25 21.62 -6.73
CA SER A 69 4.97 22.39 -5.71
C SER A 69 6.23 21.67 -5.22
N ALA A 70 7.39 22.19 -5.63
CA ALA A 70 8.68 21.79 -5.09
C ALA A 70 8.78 22.21 -3.61
N GLY A 71 8.54 21.31 -2.65
CA GLY A 71 8.97 21.59 -1.27
C GLY A 71 8.34 20.85 -0.10
N GLY A 72 7.25 20.09 -0.24
CA GLY A 72 6.61 19.41 0.90
C GLY A 72 6.69 17.90 0.81
N TYR A 73 7.63 17.26 1.52
CA TYR A 73 7.63 15.81 1.67
C TYR A 73 6.68 15.45 2.81
N VAL A 74 5.43 15.10 2.48
CA VAL A 74 4.53 14.45 3.42
C VAL A 74 4.85 12.96 3.36
N ASP A 75 5.35 12.40 4.46
CA ASP A 75 5.75 11.00 4.51
C ASP A 75 4.56 10.09 4.90
N ALA A 76 4.79 8.78 4.88
CA ALA A 76 3.75 7.82 5.23
C ALA A 76 3.30 7.91 6.71
N PHE A 77 4.15 8.41 7.62
CA PHE A 77 3.81 8.60 9.03
C PHE A 77 2.83 9.76 9.24
N ASP A 78 2.98 10.85 8.49
CA ASP A 78 2.04 11.98 8.53
C ASP A 78 0.65 11.53 8.06
N ILE A 79 0.59 10.79 6.95
CA ILE A 79 -0.66 10.26 6.41
C ILE A 79 -1.32 9.33 7.43
N ARG A 80 -0.56 8.43 8.03
CA ARG A 80 -1.09 7.48 9.02
C ARG A 80 -1.59 8.18 10.28
N SER A 81 -0.92 9.25 10.71
CA SER A 81 -1.36 10.07 11.85
C SER A 81 -2.70 10.74 11.58
N VAL A 82 -2.90 11.27 10.37
CA VAL A 82 -4.19 11.85 9.95
C VAL A 82 -5.29 10.78 9.89
N ILE A 83 -5.00 9.60 9.37
CA ILE A 83 -5.97 8.49 9.34
C ILE A 83 -6.39 8.09 10.75
N GLU A 84 -5.44 8.02 11.70
CA GLU A 84 -5.75 7.64 13.07
C GLU A 84 -6.59 8.70 13.81
N MET A 85 -6.48 9.98 13.45
CA MET A 85 -7.41 11.03 13.93
C MET A 85 -8.87 10.77 13.52
N HIS A 86 -9.09 10.05 12.41
CA HIS A 86 -10.40 9.68 11.87
C HIS A 86 -10.77 8.22 12.12
N LYS A 87 -10.07 7.54 13.04
CA LYS A 87 -10.29 6.11 13.35
C LYS A 87 -11.73 5.76 13.67
N ASN A 88 -12.39 6.55 14.52
CA ASN A 88 -13.76 6.27 14.95
C ASN A 88 -14.74 6.39 13.76
N ASP A 89 -14.57 7.41 12.92
CA ASP A 89 -15.39 7.61 11.72
C ASP A 89 -15.23 6.42 10.75
N LEU A 90 -13.99 5.96 10.56
CA LEU A 90 -13.69 4.79 9.73
C LEU A 90 -14.33 3.53 10.30
N LEU A 91 -14.16 3.26 11.60
CA LEU A 91 -14.77 2.10 12.26
C LEU A 91 -16.30 2.13 12.17
N ASP A 92 -16.92 3.29 12.35
CA ASP A 92 -18.38 3.43 12.30
C ASP A 92 -18.92 3.30 10.87
N ALA A 93 -18.18 3.73 9.85
CA ALA A 93 -18.52 3.48 8.45
C ALA A 93 -18.46 1.99 8.11
N LEU A 94 -17.44 1.28 8.63
CA LEU A 94 -17.27 -0.15 8.40
C LEU A 94 -18.33 -0.98 9.14
N LYS A 95 -18.63 -0.68 10.40
CA LYS A 95 -19.72 -1.33 11.15
C LYS A 95 -21.06 -1.19 10.45
N ARG A 96 -21.43 0.04 10.05
CA ARG A 96 -22.65 0.31 9.28
C ARG A 96 -22.73 -0.46 7.95
N SER A 97 -21.59 -0.81 7.37
CA SER A 97 -21.53 -1.61 6.14
C SER A 97 -21.65 -3.11 6.39
N LEU A 98 -21.36 -3.57 7.60
CA LEU A 98 -21.46 -4.97 8.03
C LEU A 98 -22.85 -5.31 8.59
N ASP A 99 -23.56 -4.33 9.13
CA ASP A 99 -24.91 -4.46 9.69
C ASP A 99 -26.04 -4.39 8.63
N LYS A 100 -25.68 -4.42 7.34
CA LYS A 100 -26.61 -4.50 6.20
C LYS A 100 -26.74 -5.92 5.69
#